data_AF-A0A6M3IJQ4-F1
#
_entry.id   AF-A0A6M3IJQ4-F1
#
_cell.length_a   1.000
_cell.length_b   1.000
_cell.length_c   1.000
_cell.angle_alpha   90.00
_cell.angle_beta   90.00
_cell.angle_gamma   90.00
#
_symmetry.space_group_name_H-M   'P 1'
#
loop_
_entity.id
_entity.type
_entity.pdbx_description
1 polymer ?
#
loop_
_entity_poly.entity_id
_entity_poly.type
_entity_poly.pdbx_seq_one_letter_code
_entity_poly.pdbx_strand_id
1 'polypeptide(L)'
;MENIKKTILLFPFSRPLRSGGFNPKNPPVSYWLEIVKGLKEKGYYIIQMGIDGEVKLEGIDEYKFNLPLKEIEKLMIQSYNWISIDSFAPHLAYLINKPGIVIFSQSDPLIFGHTTNTNLLKDRSYLREGVQQFWWWEQCNYKYDAFIEPSKVLEVIP
;
A
#
# COMPACT_ATOMS: atom_id res chain seq x y z
N MET A 1 -4.37 19.41 26.64
CA MET A 1 -4.87 18.20 25.96
C MET A 1 -3.87 17.88 24.87
N GLU A 2 -3.16 16.76 24.96
CA GLU A 2 -2.27 16.32 23.88
C GLU A 2 -3.10 16.12 22.62
N ASN A 3 -2.73 16.78 21.53
CA ASN A 3 -3.27 16.46 20.21
C ASN A 3 -2.84 15.03 19.89
N ILE A 4 -3.75 14.06 20.02
CA ILE A 4 -3.53 12.69 19.54
C ILE A 4 -3.29 12.80 18.04
N LYS A 5 -2.03 12.61 17.61
CA LYS A 5 -1.69 12.60 16.18
C LYS A 5 -2.45 11.45 15.52
N LYS A 6 -3.13 11.73 14.41
CA LYS A 6 -3.80 10.72 13.60
C LYS A 6 -2.73 9.78 13.02
N THR A 7 -2.82 8.49 13.35
CA THR A 7 -1.84 7.49 12.89
C THR A 7 -2.24 6.88 11.55
N ILE A 8 -1.32 6.88 10.59
CA ILE A 8 -1.44 6.18 9.31
C ILE A 8 -0.53 4.95 9.34
N LEU A 9 -1.09 3.77 9.03
CA LEU A 9 -0.27 2.60 8.73
C LEU A 9 0.08 2.56 7.25
N LEU A 10 1.35 2.34 6.94
CA LEU A 10 1.85 2.23 5.58
C LEU A 10 2.36 0.81 5.31
N PHE A 11 1.79 0.13 4.32
CA PHE A 11 2.18 -1.20 3.86
C PHE A 11 2.75 -1.10 2.42
N PRO A 12 4.00 -0.66 2.25
CA PRO A 12 4.50 -0.18 0.96
C PRO A 12 4.89 -1.29 -0.02
N PHE A 13 5.19 -2.49 0.46
CA PHE A 13 5.82 -3.52 -0.36
C PHE A 13 5.03 -4.83 -0.36
N SER A 14 5.07 -5.49 -1.52
CA SER A 14 4.74 -6.89 -1.71
C SER A 14 6.01 -7.70 -1.64
N ARG A 15 5.83 -9.00 -1.38
CA ARG A 15 6.90 -9.99 -1.38
C ARG A 15 7.84 -9.83 -2.60
N PRO A 16 9.16 -9.88 -2.40
CA PRO A 16 10.12 -9.93 -3.49
C PRO A 16 9.86 -11.08 -4.45
N LEU A 17 10.11 -10.87 -5.74
CA LEU A 17 10.02 -11.92 -6.75
C LEU A 17 11.11 -12.97 -6.54
N ARG A 18 10.82 -14.23 -6.88
CA ARG A 18 11.83 -15.31 -6.77
C ARG A 18 12.99 -15.12 -7.73
N SER A 19 12.74 -14.41 -8.84
CA SER A 19 13.75 -14.04 -9.84
C SER A 19 14.69 -12.93 -9.38
N GLY A 20 14.41 -12.25 -8.26
CA GLY A 20 15.15 -11.05 -7.83
C GLY A 20 14.78 -9.77 -8.60
N GLY A 21 13.82 -9.84 -9.54
CA GLY A 21 13.35 -8.69 -10.30
C GLY A 21 12.38 -7.77 -9.51
N PHE A 22 12.00 -6.66 -10.14
CA PHE A 22 11.01 -5.73 -9.58
C PHE A 22 9.61 -6.36 -9.60
N ASN A 23 8.95 -6.40 -8.44
CA ASN A 23 7.57 -6.83 -8.36
C ASN A 23 6.66 -5.76 -9.01
N PRO A 24 5.88 -6.07 -10.06
CA PRO A 24 4.93 -5.16 -10.71
C PRO A 24 3.98 -4.40 -9.78
N LYS A 25 3.73 -4.91 -8.57
CA LYS A 25 2.89 -4.27 -7.56
C LYS A 25 3.60 -3.19 -6.76
N ASN A 26 4.94 -3.17 -6.72
CA ASN A 26 5.70 -2.28 -5.85
C ASN A 26 6.06 -0.99 -6.59
N PRO A 27 5.56 0.18 -6.17
CA PRO A 27 6.07 1.46 -6.64
C PRO A 27 7.56 1.61 -6.29
N PRO A 28 8.30 2.44 -7.03
CA PRO A 28 9.69 2.77 -6.66
C PRO A 28 9.73 3.48 -5.30
N VAL A 29 10.87 3.44 -4.61
CA VAL A 29 11.02 4.09 -3.28
C VAL A 29 10.69 5.58 -3.32
N SER A 30 11.11 6.30 -4.38
CA SER A 30 10.83 7.73 -4.55
C SER A 30 9.34 8.06 -4.49
N TYR A 31 8.49 7.18 -5.03
CA TYR A 31 7.04 7.33 -4.99
C TYR A 31 6.51 7.38 -3.55
N TRP A 32 7.00 6.48 -2.70
CA TRP A 32 6.60 6.44 -1.30
C TRP A 32 7.14 7.62 -0.50
N LEU A 33 8.34 8.12 -0.83
CA LEU A 33 8.90 9.31 -0.17
C LEU A 33 8.03 10.54 -0.40
N GLU A 34 7.44 10.70 -1.59
CA GLU A 34 6.48 11.79 -1.86
C GLU A 34 5.19 11.65 -1.02
N ILE A 35 4.66 10.43 -0.89
CA ILE A 35 3.50 10.16 -0.04
C ILE A 35 3.83 10.45 1.43
N VAL A 36 4.96 9.93 1.92
CA VAL A 36 5.40 10.14 3.31
C VAL A 36 5.55 11.63 3.58
N LYS A 37 6.24 12.38 2.72
CA LYS A 37 6.38 13.83 2.84
C LYS A 37 5.02 14.52 2.96
N GLY A 38 4.09 14.26 2.04
CA GLY A 38 2.76 14.87 2.07
C GLY A 38 1.93 14.50 3.30
N LEU A 39 2.07 13.26 3.81
CA LEU A 39 1.46 12.85 5.07
C LEU A 39 2.03 13.61 6.27
N LYS A 40 3.36 13.80 6.31
CA LYS A 40 4.03 14.56 7.37
C LYS A 40 3.63 16.03 7.36
N GLU A 41 3.53 16.65 6.19
CA GLU A 41 3.04 18.03 6.02
C GLU A 41 1.60 18.19 6.53
N LYS A 42 0.77 17.16 6.38
CA LYS A 42 -0.59 17.10 6.96
C LYS A 42 -0.64 16.76 8.45
N GLY A 43 0.51 16.54 9.10
CA GLY A 43 0.60 16.31 10.54
C GLY A 43 0.31 14.88 11.01
N TYR A 44 0.28 13.90 10.10
CA TYR A 44 0.06 12.49 10.48
C TYR A 44 1.30 11.89 11.14
N TYR A 45 1.06 10.90 12.02
CA TYR A 45 2.08 9.99 12.54
C TYR A 45 2.08 8.72 11.68
N ILE A 46 3.23 8.29 11.17
CA ILE A 46 3.29 7.24 10.15
C ILE A 46 4.04 6.03 10.70
N ILE A 47 3.39 4.88 10.67
CA ILE A 47 4.00 3.59 11.01
C ILE A 47 4.19 2.79 9.73
N GLN A 48 5.43 2.50 9.36
CA GLN A 48 5.71 1.55 8.29
C GLN A 48 5.59 0.12 8.83
N MET A 49 4.70 -0.62 8.21
CA MET A 49 4.45 -2.04 8.47
C MET A 49 5.16 -2.87 7.41
N GLY A 50 5.64 -4.07 7.75
CA GLY A 50 6.38 -4.89 6.81
C GLY A 50 6.98 -6.16 7.40
N ILE A 51 7.98 -6.68 6.70
CA ILE A 51 8.81 -7.81 7.13
C ILE A 51 10.29 -7.42 7.16
N ASP A 52 11.11 -8.26 7.78
CA ASP A 52 12.55 -8.01 7.81
C ASP A 52 13.17 -7.99 6.40
N GLY A 53 14.14 -7.11 6.22
CA GLY A 53 14.86 -6.92 4.95
C GLY A 53 14.20 -5.94 3.98
N GLU A 54 12.97 -5.48 4.25
CA GLU A 54 12.34 -4.41 3.47
C GLU A 54 13.01 -3.06 3.71
N VAL A 55 12.99 -2.20 2.68
CA VAL A 55 13.56 -0.86 2.74
C VAL A 55 12.80 -0.04 3.78
N LYS A 56 13.53 0.58 4.71
CA LYS A 56 12.97 1.59 5.63
C LYS A 56 12.85 2.91 4.88
N LEU A 57 11.62 3.39 4.71
CA LEU A 57 11.36 4.64 4.02
C LEU A 57 11.77 5.83 4.90
N GLU A 58 12.45 6.81 4.33
CA GLU A 58 12.80 8.04 5.05
C GLU A 58 11.54 8.82 5.44
N GLY A 59 11.57 9.46 6.62
CA GLY A 59 10.46 10.29 7.13
C GLY A 59 9.37 9.54 7.91
N ILE A 60 9.49 8.21 8.04
CA ILE A 60 8.63 7.37 8.87
C ILE A 60 8.92 7.59 10.36
N ASP A 61 7.87 7.70 11.18
CA ASP A 61 8.00 7.89 12.62
C ASP A 61 8.33 6.58 13.36
N GLU A 62 7.78 5.45 12.89
CA GLU A 62 7.96 4.15 13.53
C GLU A 62 7.93 2.99 12.52
N TYR A 63 8.73 1.95 12.78
CA TYR A 63 8.78 0.74 11.96
C TYR A 63 8.31 -0.46 12.77
N LYS A 64 7.39 -1.24 12.21
CA LYS A 64 6.83 -2.46 12.82
C LYS A 64 6.93 -3.62 11.83
N PHE A 65 7.95 -4.45 11.99
CA PHE A 65 8.21 -5.58 11.09
C PHE A 65 7.92 -6.93 11.77
N ASN A 66 7.43 -7.89 10.98
CA ASN A 66 7.10 -9.26 11.40
C ASN A 66 6.18 -9.35 12.62
N LEU A 67 5.25 -8.41 12.77
CA LEU A 67 4.28 -8.49 13.85
C LEU A 67 3.38 -9.72 13.68
N PRO A 68 2.98 -10.39 14.76
CA PRO A 68 1.93 -11.40 14.72
C PRO A 68 0.63 -10.81 14.16
N LEU A 69 -0.14 -11.63 13.44
CA LEU A 69 -1.39 -11.20 12.78
C LEU A 69 -2.33 -10.41 13.71
N LYS A 70 -2.50 -10.87 14.95
CA LYS A 70 -3.36 -10.22 15.96
C LYS A 70 -2.91 -8.80 16.31
N GLU A 71 -1.60 -8.54 16.32
CA GLU A 71 -1.08 -7.20 16.61
C GLU A 71 -1.22 -6.28 15.40
N ILE A 72 -1.07 -6.81 14.18
CA ILE A 72 -1.34 -6.04 12.96
C ILE A 72 -2.82 -5.65 12.90
N GLU A 73 -3.71 -6.58 13.19
CA GLU A 73 -5.16 -6.36 13.25
C GLU A 73 -5.51 -5.24 14.25
N LYS A 74 -5.00 -5.36 15.48
CA LYS A 74 -5.20 -4.36 16.54
C LYS A 74 -4.73 -2.98 16.12
N LEU A 75 -3.52 -2.86 15.55
CA LEU A 75 -2.98 -1.59 15.06
C LEU A 75 -3.84 -1.03 13.93
N MET A 76 -4.29 -1.87 13.00
CA MET A 76 -5.11 -1.45 11.87
C MET A 76 -6.47 -0.90 12.33
N ILE A 77 -7.12 -1.56 13.29
CA ILE A 77 -8.38 -1.08 13.91
C ILE A 77 -8.17 0.28 14.58
N GLN A 78 -7.08 0.43 15.35
CA GLN A 78 -6.77 1.64 16.11
C GLN A 78 -6.24 2.80 15.26
N SER A 79 -5.70 2.52 14.08
CA SER A 79 -5.18 3.54 13.17
C SER A 79 -6.28 4.48 12.69
N TYR A 80 -5.90 5.71 12.37
CA TYR A 80 -6.80 6.64 11.69
C TYR A 80 -7.17 6.09 10.30
N ASN A 81 -6.15 5.71 9.53
CA ASN A 81 -6.30 5.10 8.21
C ASN A 81 -5.07 4.23 7.89
N TRP A 82 -5.13 3.48 6.80
CA TRP A 82 -4.02 2.70 6.27
C TRP A 82 -3.91 2.85 4.75
N ILE A 83 -2.68 2.77 4.24
CA ILE A 83 -2.35 2.86 2.82
C ILE A 83 -1.52 1.64 2.46
N SER A 84 -1.90 0.96 1.39
CA SER A 84 -1.19 -0.22 0.88
C SER A 84 -1.22 -0.26 -0.64
N ILE A 85 -0.45 -1.17 -1.19
CA ILE A 85 -0.72 -1.74 -2.52
C ILE A 85 -1.63 -2.97 -2.41
N ASP A 86 -2.02 -3.53 -3.56
CA ASP A 86 -2.75 -4.80 -3.65
C ASP A 86 -1.92 -5.98 -3.11
N SER A 87 -1.83 -6.13 -1.79
CA SER A 87 -1.05 -7.17 -1.12
C SER A 87 -1.81 -7.73 0.08
N PHE A 88 -1.14 -8.01 1.20
CA PHE A 88 -1.75 -8.57 2.40
C PHE A 88 -2.78 -7.64 3.06
N ALA A 89 -2.46 -6.35 3.22
CA ALA A 89 -3.25 -5.45 4.07
C ALA A 89 -4.71 -5.26 3.60
N PRO A 90 -5.02 -5.08 2.30
CA PRO A 90 -6.39 -4.95 1.83
C PRO A 90 -7.29 -6.14 2.20
N HIS A 91 -6.74 -7.36 2.20
CA HIS A 91 -7.50 -8.57 2.55
C HIS A 91 -7.77 -8.66 4.05
N LEU A 92 -6.78 -8.34 4.89
CA LEU A 92 -7.00 -8.28 6.34
C LEU A 92 -8.02 -7.20 6.69
N ALA A 93 -7.89 -6.02 6.09
CA ALA A 93 -8.75 -4.87 6.31
C ALA A 93 -10.22 -5.17 5.98
N TYR A 94 -10.47 -5.92 4.91
CA TYR A 94 -11.81 -6.38 4.54
C TYR A 94 -12.42 -7.29 5.62
N LEU A 95 -11.64 -8.24 6.14
CA LEU A 95 -12.10 -9.16 7.20
C LEU A 95 -12.52 -8.43 8.48
N ILE A 96 -11.84 -7.34 8.82
CA ILE A 96 -12.12 -6.55 10.03
C ILE A 96 -12.97 -5.31 9.75
N ASN A 97 -13.51 -5.17 8.53
CA ASN A 97 -14.34 -4.06 8.10
C ASN A 97 -13.69 -2.67 8.35
N LYS A 98 -12.38 -2.55 8.14
CA LYS A 98 -11.64 -1.30 8.26
C LYS A 98 -11.34 -0.74 6.87
N PRO A 99 -12.02 0.32 6.41
CA PRO A 99 -11.72 0.94 5.12
C PRO A 99 -10.30 1.52 5.11
N GLY A 100 -9.68 1.53 3.94
CA GLY A 100 -8.43 2.24 3.68
C GLY A 100 -8.16 2.44 2.21
N ILE A 101 -6.90 2.73 1.86
CA ILE A 101 -6.51 3.14 0.52
C ILE A 101 -5.61 2.08 -0.09
N VAL A 102 -5.93 1.65 -1.32
CA VAL A 102 -5.17 0.63 -2.05
C VAL A 102 -4.73 1.19 -3.38
N ILE A 103 -3.42 1.16 -3.63
CA ILE A 103 -2.81 1.58 -4.88
C ILE A 103 -2.62 0.34 -5.76
N PHE A 104 -3.36 0.29 -6.86
CA PHE A 104 -3.24 -0.72 -7.89
C PHE A 104 -2.29 -0.26 -9.00
N SER A 105 -1.66 -1.22 -9.67
CA SER A 105 -0.82 -1.00 -10.85
C SER A 105 -1.32 -1.86 -12.01
N GLN A 106 -0.82 -3.10 -12.09
CA GLN A 106 -1.10 -4.03 -13.19
C GLN A 106 -2.11 -5.13 -12.81
N SER A 107 -2.55 -5.19 -11.54
CA SER A 107 -3.72 -5.98 -11.11
C SER A 107 -5.01 -5.19 -11.22
N ASP A 108 -6.10 -5.87 -11.57
CA ASP A 108 -7.42 -5.23 -11.72
C ASP A 108 -8.15 -5.11 -10.37
N PRO A 109 -8.47 -3.89 -9.89
CA PRO A 109 -9.26 -3.71 -8.68
C PRO A 109 -10.69 -4.27 -8.80
N LEU A 110 -11.23 -4.48 -10.01
CA LEU A 110 -12.52 -5.14 -10.17
C LEU A 110 -12.48 -6.65 -9.86
N ILE A 111 -11.29 -7.25 -9.87
CA ILE A 111 -11.08 -8.67 -9.57
C ILE A 111 -10.57 -8.86 -8.14
N PHE A 112 -9.61 -8.03 -7.72
CA PHE A 112 -8.87 -8.21 -6.46
C PHE A 112 -9.17 -7.14 -5.40
N GLY A 113 -9.86 -6.06 -5.77
CA GLY A 113 -10.21 -4.98 -4.85
C GLY A 113 -11.42 -5.30 -3.99
N HIS A 114 -11.48 -4.63 -2.83
CA HIS A 114 -12.64 -4.68 -1.95
C HIS A 114 -13.38 -3.34 -2.03
N THR A 115 -14.71 -3.38 -2.12
CA THR A 115 -15.56 -2.17 -2.23
C THR A 115 -15.55 -1.31 -0.98
N THR A 116 -15.11 -1.85 0.16
CA THR A 116 -14.87 -1.11 1.40
C THR A 116 -13.67 -0.18 1.31
N ASN A 117 -12.78 -0.37 0.34
CA ASN A 117 -11.56 0.40 0.19
C ASN A 117 -11.70 1.46 -0.90
N THR A 118 -10.92 2.53 -0.77
CA THR A 118 -10.64 3.43 -1.88
C THR A 118 -9.57 2.80 -2.76
N ASN A 119 -10.00 2.13 -3.82
CA ASN A 119 -9.10 1.48 -4.78
C ASN A 119 -8.69 2.49 -5.86
N LEU A 120 -7.41 2.86 -5.87
CA LEU A 120 -6.84 3.81 -6.80
C LEU A 120 -6.12 3.07 -7.93
N LEU A 121 -6.43 3.42 -9.17
CA LEU A 121 -5.80 2.90 -10.36
C LEU A 121 -5.52 4.09 -11.29
N LYS A 122 -4.31 4.16 -11.86
CA LYS A 122 -3.96 5.24 -12.78
C LYS A 122 -4.81 5.19 -14.05
N ASP A 123 -4.73 4.06 -14.74
CA ASP A 123 -5.45 3.83 -15.99
C ASP A 123 -5.59 2.32 -16.22
N ARG A 124 -6.71 1.89 -16.81
CA ARG A 124 -6.97 0.46 -17.08
C ARG A 124 -6.06 -0.09 -18.19
N SER A 125 -5.46 0.75 -19.02
CA SER A 125 -4.48 0.38 -20.04
C SER A 125 -3.18 -0.22 -19.47
N TYR A 126 -2.91 -0.02 -18.17
CA TYR A 126 -1.77 -0.65 -17.50
C TYR A 126 -2.03 -2.08 -17.04
N LEU A 127 -3.30 -2.49 -16.96
CA LEU A 127 -3.71 -3.79 -16.45
C LEU A 127 -3.21 -4.93 -17.34
N ARG A 128 -2.95 -6.08 -16.72
CA ARG A 128 -2.78 -7.34 -17.45
C ARG A 128 -4.11 -7.77 -18.07
N GLU A 129 -4.08 -8.38 -19.26
CA GLU A 129 -5.31 -8.70 -19.99
C GLU A 129 -5.83 -10.11 -19.66
N GLY A 130 -7.14 -10.21 -19.37
CA GLY A 130 -7.84 -11.48 -19.23
C GLY A 130 -7.16 -12.48 -18.29
N VAL A 131 -6.78 -13.64 -18.82
CA VAL A 131 -6.14 -14.73 -18.06
C VAL A 131 -4.79 -14.35 -17.45
N GLN A 132 -4.13 -13.31 -17.97
CA GLN A 132 -2.85 -12.84 -17.43
C GLN A 132 -2.98 -12.24 -16.03
N GLN A 133 -4.20 -11.85 -15.60
CA GLN A 133 -4.47 -11.43 -14.22
C GLN A 133 -4.17 -12.53 -13.19
N PHE A 134 -4.11 -13.80 -13.61
CA PHE A 134 -3.83 -14.95 -12.74
C PHE A 134 -2.42 -15.54 -12.94
N TRP A 135 -1.59 -14.93 -13.79
CA TRP A 135 -0.21 -15.36 -13.96
C TRP A 135 0.67 -14.97 -12.78
N TRP A 136 1.82 -15.64 -12.67
CA TRP A 136 2.87 -15.25 -11.75
C TRP A 136 3.38 -13.84 -12.08
N TRP A 137 3.80 -13.09 -11.06
CA TRP A 137 4.30 -11.74 -11.24
C TRP A 137 5.62 -11.71 -12.03
N GLU A 138 6.40 -12.78 -11.97
CA GLU A 138 7.60 -13.01 -12.77
C GLU A 138 7.32 -13.07 -14.28
N GLN A 139 6.07 -13.31 -14.70
CA GLN A 139 5.68 -13.35 -16.11
C GLN A 139 5.21 -11.99 -16.63
N CYS A 140 5.32 -10.93 -15.82
CA CYS A 140 4.85 -9.60 -16.15
C CYS A 140 6.02 -8.61 -16.15
N ASN A 141 6.11 -7.79 -17.20
CA ASN A 141 7.07 -6.71 -17.25
C ASN A 141 6.69 -5.62 -16.25
N TYR A 142 7.67 -5.13 -15.52
CA TYR A 142 7.48 -3.99 -14.63
C TYR A 142 7.22 -2.71 -15.44
N LYS A 143 6.13 -1.99 -15.13
CA LYS A 143 5.77 -0.72 -15.75
C LYS A 143 5.90 0.41 -14.71
N TYR A 144 6.95 1.21 -14.83
CA TYR A 144 7.27 2.29 -13.87
C TYR A 144 6.18 3.37 -13.76
N ASP A 145 5.43 3.56 -14.84
CA ASP A 145 4.41 4.59 -14.99
C ASP A 145 2.99 4.08 -14.71
N ALA A 146 2.83 2.83 -14.25
CA ALA A 146 1.52 2.24 -13.96
C ALA A 146 0.87 2.73 -12.65
N PHE A 147 1.58 3.52 -11.86
CA PHE A 147 1.13 4.00 -10.55
C PHE A 147 0.51 5.39 -10.66
N ILE A 148 -0.65 5.58 -10.03
CA ILE A 148 -1.34 6.88 -9.93
C ILE A 148 -0.43 7.90 -9.25
N GLU A 149 -0.56 9.19 -9.50
CA GLU A 149 0.33 10.19 -8.90
C GLU A 149 0.21 10.23 -7.35
N PRO A 150 1.34 10.39 -6.60
CA PRO A 150 1.32 10.49 -5.14
C PRO A 150 0.35 11.54 -4.59
N SER A 151 0.22 12.69 -5.27
CA SER A 151 -0.71 13.75 -4.89
C SER A 151 -2.16 13.28 -4.89
N LYS A 152 -2.57 12.42 -5.82
CA LYS A 152 -3.92 11.84 -5.87
C LYS A 152 -4.19 10.88 -4.73
N VAL A 153 -3.16 10.15 -4.27
CA VAL A 153 -3.28 9.34 -3.05
C VAL A 153 -3.53 10.23 -1.83
N LEU A 154 -2.84 11.37 -1.74
CA LEU A 154 -2.96 12.30 -0.62
C LEU A 154 -4.29 13.07 -0.59
N GLU A 155 -4.92 13.28 -1.76
CA GLU A 155 -6.23 13.93 -1.90
C GLU A 155 -7.37 13.10 -1.30
N VAL A 156 -7.28 11.77 -1.34
CA VAL A 156 -8.36 10.87 -0.88
C VAL A 156 -8.27 10.49 0.60
N ILE A 157 -7.28 11.02 1.32
CA ILE A 157 -7.14 10.78 2.76
C ILE A 157 -8.20 11.63 3.49
N PRO A 158 -9.09 11.01 4.30
CA PRO A 158 -10.13 11.72 5.04
C PRO A 158 -9.60 12.70 6.10
#